data_AF-A0A2H0P3Y5-F1
#
_entry.id   AF-A0A2H0P3Y5-F1
#
_cell.length_a   1.000
_cell.length_b   1.000
_cell.length_c   1.000
_cell.angle_alpha   90.00
_cell.angle_beta   90.00
_cell.angle_gamma   90.00
#
_symmetry.space_group_name_H-M   'P 1'
#
loop_
_entity.id
_entity.type
_entity.pdbx_description
1 polymer ?
#
loop_
_entity_poly.entity_id
_entity_poly.type
_entity_poly.pdbx_seq_one_letter_code
_entity_poly.pdbx_strand_id
1 'polypeptide(L)' 'KYNSGILERNWAHLRDGSGNAKDGSDDITVILKDEAELGQIVTVRGKVVLDKDLGGMYKFPVALEDAVLVK' A
#
# COMPACT_ATOMS: atom_id res chain seq x y z
N LYS A 1 -2.18 -4.80 6.96
CA LYS A 1 -1.23 -4.16 7.91
C LYS A 1 -1.34 -2.65 7.74
N TYR A 2 -1.06 -1.87 8.77
CA TYR A 2 -1.08 -0.41 8.73
C TYR A 2 0.04 0.12 9.62
N ASN A 3 0.92 0.96 9.07
CA ASN A 3 1.98 1.63 9.79
C ASN A 3 1.90 3.13 9.49
N SER A 4 1.66 3.96 10.51
CA SER A 4 1.57 5.41 10.36
C SER A 4 2.92 6.10 10.59
N GLY A 5 3.09 7.27 9.97
CA GLY A 5 4.21 8.18 10.25
C GLY A 5 5.59 7.78 9.71
N ILE A 6 5.69 6.75 8.86
CA ILE A 6 6.97 6.37 8.24
C ILE A 6 7.23 7.29 7.05
N LEU A 7 8.33 8.07 7.12
CA LEU A 7 8.67 9.10 6.14
C LEU A 7 7.53 10.11 5.94
N GLU A 8 6.88 10.53 7.03
CA GLU A 8 5.73 11.46 7.01
C GLU A 8 4.51 10.94 6.21
N ARG A 9 4.44 9.63 5.99
CA ARG A 9 3.35 8.96 5.27
C ARG A 9 2.81 7.77 6.06
N ASN A 10 1.59 7.38 5.72
CA ASN A 10 0.98 6.16 6.17
C ASN A 10 1.19 5.06 5.13
N TRP A 11 1.43 3.85 5.61
CA TRP A 11 1.72 2.67 4.81
C TRP A 11 0.67 1.61 5.12
N ALA A 12 -0.25 1.41 4.17
CA ALA A 12 -1.32 0.45 4.26
C ALA A 12 -1.07 -0.72 3.31
N HIS A 13 -1.42 -1.92 3.75
CA HIS A 13 -1.50 -3.09 2.87
C HIS A 13 -2.97 -3.33 2.53
N LEU A 14 -3.31 -3.28 1.25
CA LEU A 14 -4.65 -3.53 0.74
C LEU A 14 -4.72 -4.89 0.05
N ARG A 15 -5.89 -5.52 0.13
CA ARG A 15 -6.22 -6.72 -0.65
C ARG A 15 -7.47 -6.41 -1.44
N ASP A 16 -7.33 -6.30 -2.75
CA ASP A 16 -8.39 -5.90 -3.68
C ASP A 16 -9.12 -7.10 -4.31
N GLY A 17 -8.71 -8.32 -3.96
CA GLY A 17 -9.23 -9.58 -4.50
C GLY A 17 -8.47 -10.13 -5.70
N SER A 18 -7.43 -9.43 -6.17
CA SER A 18 -6.48 -9.97 -7.14
C SER A 18 -5.38 -10.79 -6.46
N GLY A 19 -4.59 -11.53 -7.26
CA GLY A 19 -3.43 -12.28 -6.77
C GLY A 19 -3.75 -13.55 -5.98
N ASN A 20 -2.75 -14.07 -5.25
CA ASN A 20 -2.82 -15.30 -4.46
C ASN A 20 -2.03 -15.19 -3.15
N ALA A 21 -2.65 -15.57 -2.03
CA ALA A 21 -2.01 -15.56 -0.72
C ALA A 21 -0.80 -16.50 -0.61
N LYS A 22 -0.73 -17.57 -1.43
CA LYS A 22 0.38 -18.55 -1.40
C LYS A 22 1.69 -17.96 -1.91
N ASP A 23 1.63 -17.03 -2.86
CA ASP A 23 2.79 -16.34 -3.42
C ASP A 23 2.89 -14.88 -2.98
N GLY A 24 1.92 -14.39 -2.19
CA GLY A 24 1.89 -13.05 -1.62
C GLY A 24 1.51 -11.96 -2.63
N SER A 25 1.04 -12.33 -3.83
CA SER A 25 0.58 -11.37 -4.83
C SER A 25 -0.81 -10.78 -4.55
N ASP A 26 -1.49 -11.24 -3.49
CA ASP A 26 -2.79 -10.73 -3.04
C ASP A 26 -2.69 -9.47 -2.15
N ASP A 27 -1.50 -8.90 -2.00
CA ASP A 27 -1.21 -7.81 -1.10
C ASP A 27 -0.46 -6.69 -1.84
N ILE A 28 -1.04 -5.49 -1.83
CA ILE A 28 -0.44 -4.29 -2.41
C ILE A 28 -0.14 -3.25 -1.33
N THR A 29 1.08 -2.71 -1.38
CA THR A 29 1.49 -1.61 -0.51
C THR A 29 0.98 -0.28 -1.07
N VAL A 30 0.30 0.49 -0.22
CA VAL A 30 -0.26 1.81 -0.55
C VAL A 30 0.34 2.83 0.41
N ILE A 31 0.94 3.87 -0.15
CA ILE A 31 1.60 4.97 0.56
C ILE A 31 0.72 6.22 0.39
N LEU A 32 0.14 6.67 1.48
CA LEU A 32 -0.90 7.71 1.51
C LEU A 32 -0.64 8.73 2.63
N LYS A 33 -1.27 9.91 2.53
CA LYS A 33 -1.30 10.90 3.63
C LYS A 33 -2.55 10.76 4.50
N ASP A 34 -3.64 10.30 3.92
CA ASP A 34 -4.88 10.09 4.66
C ASP A 34 -4.70 8.97 5.68
N GLU A 35 -5.45 9.05 6.77
CA GLU A 35 -5.52 7.99 7.77
C GLU A 35 -6.49 6.91 7.32
N ALA A 36 -6.14 5.66 7.58
CA ALA A 36 -7.00 4.50 7.38
C ALA A 36 -6.90 3.58 8.60
N GLU A 37 -7.91 2.75 8.80
CA GLU A 37 -7.97 1.82 9.91
C GLU A 37 -7.81 0.36 9.46
N LEU A 38 -7.24 -0.47 10.31
CA LEU A 38 -7.16 -1.91 10.05
C LEU A 38 -8.56 -2.52 9.94
N GLY A 39 -8.82 -3.23 8.84
CA GLY A 39 -10.12 -3.86 8.56
C GLY A 39 -11.12 -2.93 7.86
N GLN A 40 -10.78 -1.65 7.66
CA GLN A 40 -11.60 -0.74 6.89
C GLN A 40 -11.59 -1.12 5.40
N ILE A 41 -12.77 -1.13 4.78
CA ILE A 41 -12.90 -1.20 3.32
C ILE A 41 -12.79 0.22 2.78
N VAL A 42 -11.81 0.45 1.92
CA VAL A 42 -11.52 1.76 1.34
C VAL A 42 -11.38 1.67 -0.16
N THR A 43 -11.68 2.78 -0.85
CA THR A 43 -11.26 3.00 -2.23
C THR A 43 -10.10 3.99 -2.21
N VAL A 44 -9.03 3.70 -2.94
CA VAL A 44 -7.86 4.58 -3.04
C VAL A 44 -7.54 4.91 -4.48
N ARG A 45 -6.94 6.08 -4.71
CA ARG A 45 -6.35 6.47 -5.99
C ARG A 45 -4.96 7.00 -5.74
N GLY A 46 -3.99 6.53 -6.51
CA GLY A 46 -2.59 6.96 -6.43
C GLY A 46 -1.83 6.62 -7.70
N LYS A 47 -0.54 6.92 -7.71
CA LYS A 47 0.37 6.61 -8.80
C LYS A 47 0.90 5.18 -8.64
N VAL A 48 0.74 4.35 -9.66
CA VAL A 48 1.39 3.04 -9.69
C VAL A 48 2.89 3.22 -9.88
N VAL A 49 3.68 2.57 -9.02
CA VAL A 49 5.13 2.50 -9.11
C VAL A 49 5.54 1.04 -9.10
N LEU A 50 6.49 0.70 -9.98
CA LEU A 50 7.06 -0.63 -10.10
C LEU A 50 8.49 -0.63 -9.55
N ASP A 51 8.92 -1.79 -9.04
CA ASP A 51 10.30 -2.06 -8.62
C ASP A 51 10.89 -0.99 -7.67
N LYS A 52 10.07 -0.51 -6.73
CA LYS A 52 10.50 0.49 -5.74
C LYS A 52 11.44 -0.17 -4.74
N ASP A 53 12.70 0.24 -4.75
CA ASP A 53 13.74 -0.20 -3.83
C ASP A 53 14.14 0.95 -2.89
N LEU A 54 13.90 0.78 -1.58
CA LEU A 54 14.34 1.71 -0.54
C LEU A 54 15.56 1.18 0.24
N GLY A 55 16.18 0.11 -0.24
CA GLY A 55 17.32 -0.57 0.38
C GLY A 55 16.90 -1.65 1.38
N GLY A 56 17.84 -2.57 1.66
CA GLY A 56 17.64 -3.65 2.62
C GLY A 56 16.45 -4.55 2.30
N MET A 57 15.54 -4.69 3.26
CA MET A 57 14.32 -5.51 3.17
C MET A 57 13.10 -4.76 2.61
N TYR A 58 13.25 -3.50 2.19
CA TYR A 58 12.15 -2.63 1.75
C TYR A 58 12.11 -2.54 0.23
N LYS A 59 11.64 -3.61 -0.40
CA LYS A 59 11.47 -3.72 -1.85
C LYS A 59 10.02 -4.03 -2.19
N PHE A 60 9.46 -3.27 -3.12
CA PHE A 60 8.07 -3.34 -3.51
C PHE A 60 7.98 -3.54 -5.03
N PRO A 61 7.67 -4.75 -5.51
CA PRO A 61 7.49 -5.00 -6.94
C PRO A 61 6.40 -4.11 -7.55
N VAL A 62 5.34 -3.86 -6.79
CA VAL A 62 4.28 -2.91 -7.12
C VAL A 62 3.84 -2.17 -5.85
N ALA A 63 3.61 -0.86 -5.96
CA ALA A 63 3.04 -0.04 -4.91
C ALA A 63 2.20 1.11 -5.49
N LEU A 64 1.32 1.69 -4.68
CA LEU A 64 0.70 2.98 -4.96
C LEU A 64 1.39 4.07 -4.14
N GLU A 65 1.85 5.12 -4.81
CA GLU A 65 2.38 6.34 -4.19
C GLU A 65 1.40 7.51 -4.29
N ASP A 66 1.57 8.47 -3.37
CA ASP A 66 0.72 9.67 -3.25
C ASP A 66 -0.77 9.32 -3.30
N ALA A 67 -1.12 8.20 -2.67
CA ALA A 67 -2.47 7.72 -2.67
C ALA A 67 -3.35 8.58 -1.76
N VAL A 68 -4.61 8.72 -2.17
CA VAL A 68 -5.68 9.39 -1.43
C VAL A 68 -6.88 8.46 -1.31
N LEU A 69 -7.64 8.61 -0.22
CA LEU A 69 -8.95 7.98 -0.09
C LEU A 69 -9.94 8.62 -1.07
N VAL A 70 -10.70 7.79 -1.75
CA VAL A 70 -11.78 8.21 -2.65
C VAL A 70 -13.11 7.87 -1.98
N LYS A 71 -14.05 8.81 -2.02
CA LYS A 71 -15.45 8.62 -1.57
C LYS A 71 -16.27 7.89 -2.62
#